data_AF-A0A429PPX0-F1
#
_entry.id   AF-A0A429PPX0-F1
#
_cell.length_a   1.000
_cell.length_b   1.000
_cell.length_c   1.000
_cell.angle_alpha   90.00
_cell.angle_beta   90.00
_cell.angle_gamma   90.00
#
_symmetry.space_group_name_H-M   'P 1'
#
loop_
_entity.id
_entity.type
_entity.pdbx_description
1 polymer ?
#
loop_
_entity_poly.entity_id
_entity_poly.type
_entity_poly.pdbx_seq_one_letter_code
_entity_poly.pdbx_strand_id
1 'polypeptide(L)'
;MDLDRTPEEIARAAGDAIRTLNHRTQAHSTFTYPSEIQSTAVGLSAVLLGLPQTLDQLHHGIDAVSSTQHLYAYDDSNVDDITDRAKTELVEAVGHIREASQALQQVVNLLAYVGAIIPDDEPAETV
;
A
#
# COMPACT_ATOMS: atom_id res chain seq x y z
N MET A 1 14.99 5.46 -12.76
CA MET A 1 14.67 5.59 -11.32
C MET A 1 15.20 6.95 -10.91
N ASP A 2 14.33 7.82 -10.43
CA ASP A 2 14.74 9.13 -9.90
C ASP A 2 15.42 8.87 -8.55
N LEU A 3 16.74 8.98 -8.52
CA LEU A 3 17.57 8.76 -7.33
C LEU A 3 17.94 10.08 -6.64
N ASP A 4 17.46 11.21 -7.16
CA ASP A 4 17.77 12.54 -6.63
C ASP A 4 16.93 12.87 -5.40
N ARG A 5 15.87 12.10 -5.15
CA ARG A 5 14.96 12.26 -4.01
C ARG A 5 15.38 11.39 -2.84
N THR A 6 15.31 11.97 -1.65
CA THR A 6 15.50 11.24 -0.39
C THR A 6 14.34 10.26 -0.15
N PRO A 7 14.55 9.19 0.63
CA PRO A 7 13.48 8.27 1.03
C PRO A 7 12.29 8.99 1.69
N GLU A 8 12.53 10.02 2.50
CA GLU A 8 11.50 10.84 3.14
C GLU A 8 10.64 11.59 2.11
N GLU A 9 11.27 12.22 1.10
CA GLU A 9 10.55 12.93 0.04
C GLU A 9 9.69 11.98 -0.79
N ILE A 10 10.18 10.75 -1.05
CA ILE A 10 9.42 9.72 -1.75
C ILE A 10 8.21 9.30 -0.91
N ALA A 11 8.41 9.01 0.38
CA ALA A 11 7.33 8.63 1.30
C ALA A 11 6.25 9.73 1.41
N ARG A 12 6.66 11.00 1.50
CA ARG A 12 5.74 12.15 1.52
C ARG A 12 4.88 12.22 0.27
N ALA A 13 5.50 12.12 -0.91
CA ALA A 13 4.75 12.18 -2.16
C ALA A 13 3.82 10.98 -2.36
N ALA A 14 4.21 9.79 -1.90
CA ALA A 14 3.32 8.63 -1.88
C ALA A 14 2.08 8.91 -1.01
N GLY A 15 2.27 9.50 0.18
CA GLY A 15 1.17 9.93 1.04
C GLY A 15 0.25 10.96 0.38
N ASP A 16 0.81 11.95 -0.32
CA ASP A 16 0.04 12.97 -1.04
C ASP A 16 -0.74 12.37 -2.23
N ALA A 17 -0.15 11.41 -2.93
CA ALA A 17 -0.82 10.67 -4.00
C ALA A 17 -2.00 9.85 -3.46
N ILE A 18 -1.85 9.15 -2.33
CA ILE A 18 -2.94 8.43 -1.67
C ILE A 18 -4.04 9.40 -1.21
N ARG A 19 -3.69 10.55 -0.63
CA ARG A 19 -4.69 11.56 -0.24
C ARG A 19 -5.48 12.07 -1.46
N THR A 20 -4.77 12.33 -2.56
CA THR A 20 -5.39 12.76 -3.81
C THR A 20 -6.32 11.68 -4.37
N LEU A 21 -5.89 10.41 -4.34
CA LEU A 21 -6.70 9.28 -4.74
C LEU A 21 -7.97 9.19 -3.89
N ASN A 22 -7.85 9.22 -2.57
CA ASN A 22 -8.98 9.17 -1.64
C ASN A 22 -9.98 10.31 -1.89
N HIS A 23 -9.49 11.53 -2.13
CA HIS A 23 -10.36 12.65 -2.44
C HIS A 23 -11.12 12.44 -3.75
N ARG A 24 -10.45 11.89 -4.78
CA ARG A 24 -11.12 11.57 -6.05
C ARG A 24 -12.13 10.45 -5.87
N THR A 25 -11.83 9.37 -5.18
CA THR A 25 -12.72 8.20 -5.06
C THR A 25 -13.96 8.42 -4.20
N GLN A 26 -14.05 9.52 -3.45
CA GLN A 26 -15.25 9.88 -2.68
C GLN A 26 -16.42 10.38 -3.54
N ALA A 27 -16.18 10.93 -4.73
CA ALA A 27 -17.26 11.43 -5.57
C ALA A 27 -18.03 10.27 -6.25
N HIS A 28 -19.37 10.35 -6.28
CA HIS A 28 -20.24 9.27 -6.78
C HIS A 28 -20.11 8.99 -8.28
N SER A 29 -19.40 9.84 -9.03
CA SER A 29 -19.20 9.73 -10.47
C SER A 29 -17.72 9.55 -10.86
N THR A 30 -16.86 9.12 -9.93
CA THR A 30 -15.41 9.05 -10.19
C THR A 30 -15.04 7.93 -11.13
N PHE A 31 -15.76 6.82 -11.09
CA PHE A 31 -15.56 5.69 -11.99
C PHE A 31 -16.68 5.70 -13.04
N THR A 32 -16.28 5.89 -14.29
CA THR A 32 -17.14 5.78 -15.47
C THR A 32 -17.36 4.32 -15.85
N TYR A 33 -16.35 3.48 -15.67
CA TYR A 33 -16.39 2.06 -16.05
C TYR A 33 -15.96 1.13 -14.91
N PRO A 34 -16.53 -0.09 -14.78
CA PRO A 34 -16.08 -1.08 -13.79
C PRO A 34 -14.58 -1.42 -13.89
N SER A 35 -14.01 -1.38 -15.09
CA SER A 35 -12.58 -1.61 -15.32
C SER A 35 -11.68 -0.58 -14.64
N GLU A 36 -12.17 0.64 -14.38
CA GLU A 36 -11.42 1.67 -13.65
C GLU A 36 -11.34 1.36 -12.15
N ILE A 37 -12.41 0.76 -11.58
CA ILE A 37 -12.41 0.27 -10.19
C ILE A 37 -11.38 -0.86 -10.06
N GLN A 38 -11.42 -1.83 -10.99
CA GLN A 38 -10.46 -2.93 -11.02
C GLN A 38 -9.03 -2.42 -11.17
N SER A 39 -8.77 -1.50 -12.09
CA SER A 39 -7.44 -0.92 -12.32
C SER A 39 -6.94 -0.16 -11.09
N THR A 40 -7.83 0.56 -10.40
CA THR A 40 -7.50 1.23 -9.14
C THR A 40 -7.15 0.23 -8.04
N ALA A 41 -7.92 -0.86 -7.91
CA ALA A 41 -7.65 -1.92 -6.94
C ALA A 41 -6.31 -2.64 -7.22
N VAL A 42 -5.98 -2.90 -8.50
CA VAL A 42 -4.69 -3.45 -8.92
C VAL A 42 -3.54 -2.50 -8.54
N GLY A 43 -3.69 -1.20 -8.79
CA GLY A 43 -2.69 -0.20 -8.42
C GLY A 43 -2.46 -0.15 -6.90
N LEU A 44 -3.53 -0.18 -6.10
CA LEU A 44 -3.43 -0.24 -4.64
C LEU A 44 -2.79 -1.56 -4.15
N SER A 45 -3.07 -2.68 -4.81
CA SER A 45 -2.44 -3.98 -4.50
C SER A 45 -0.92 -3.91 -4.70
N ALA A 46 -0.46 -3.29 -5.79
CA ALA A 46 0.96 -3.10 -6.04
C ALA A 46 1.64 -2.23 -4.95
N VAL A 47 0.96 -1.19 -4.46
CA VAL A 47 1.45 -0.38 -3.33
C VAL A 47 1.59 -1.24 -2.06
N LEU A 48 0.54 -1.99 -1.70
CA LEU A 48 0.56 -2.85 -0.51
C LEU A 48 1.62 -3.97 -0.61
N LEU A 49 1.90 -4.48 -1.80
CA LEU A 49 2.93 -5.51 -2.01
C LEU A 49 4.36 -4.96 -1.80
N GLY A 50 4.61 -3.69 -2.13
CA GLY A 50 5.93 -3.07 -1.99
C GLY A 50 6.23 -2.50 -0.59
N LEU A 51 5.20 -2.13 0.17
CA LEU A 51 5.36 -1.52 1.50
C LEU A 51 6.10 -2.40 2.52
N PRO A 52 5.89 -3.72 2.62
CA PRO A 52 6.58 -4.57 3.60
C PRO A 52 8.10 -4.47 3.52
N GLN A 53 8.66 -4.42 2.31
CA GLN A 53 10.10 -4.26 2.12
C GLN A 53 10.58 -2.90 2.61
N THR A 54 9.80 -1.83 2.39
CA THR A 54 10.16 -0.49 2.87
C THR A 54 10.13 -0.42 4.40
N LEU A 55 9.16 -1.06 5.05
CA LEU A 55 9.09 -1.12 6.52
C LEU A 55 10.23 -1.94 7.13
N ASP A 56 10.59 -3.06 6.50
CA ASP A 56 11.76 -3.85 6.89
C ASP A 56 13.06 -3.02 6.75
N GLN A 57 13.18 -2.20 5.71
CA GLN A 57 14.31 -1.28 5.56
C GLN A 57 14.34 -0.20 6.65
N LEU A 58 13.18 0.32 7.08
CA LEU A 58 13.10 1.25 8.21
C LEU A 58 13.51 0.59 9.52
N HIS A 59 13.11 -0.66 9.75
CA HIS A 59 13.53 -1.44 10.92
C HIS A 59 15.06 -1.54 11.00
N HIS A 60 15.72 -1.94 9.91
CA HIS A 60 17.19 -1.97 9.84
C HIS A 60 17.82 -0.58 9.93
N GLY A 61 17.13 0.45 9.43
CA GLY A 61 17.54 1.85 9.55
C GLY A 61 17.62 2.31 11.01
N ILE A 62 16.69 1.88 11.86
CA ILE A 62 16.72 2.16 13.31
C ILE A 62 17.99 1.54 13.93
N ASP A 63 18.28 0.26 13.66
CA ASP A 63 19.47 -0.40 14.20
C ASP A 63 20.78 0.27 13.72
N ALA A 64 20.82 0.73 12.47
CA ALA A 64 21.97 1.43 11.91
C ALA A 64 22.19 2.80 12.57
N VAL A 65 21.11 3.54 12.86
CA VAL A 65 21.21 4.83 13.56
C VAL A 65 21.60 4.63 15.03
N SER A 66 20.98 3.68 15.73
CA SER A 66 21.29 3.38 17.14
C SER A 66 22.74 2.93 17.34
N SER A 67 23.34 2.23 16.37
CA SER A 67 24.73 1.77 16.44
C SER A 67 25.77 2.83 16.09
N THR A 68 25.39 3.92 15.42
CA THR A 68 26.33 4.93 14.91
C THR A 68 26.18 6.30 15.56
N GLN A 69 25.05 6.57 16.22
CA GLN A 69 24.72 7.86 16.81
C GLN A 69 24.32 7.71 18.27
N HIS A 70 24.61 8.74 19.08
CA HIS A 70 24.01 8.85 20.41
C HIS A 70 22.60 9.38 20.21
N LEU A 71 21.63 8.46 20.24
CA LEU A 71 20.23 8.80 20.29
C LEU A 71 19.88 9.30 21.69
N TYR A 72 19.04 10.35 21.74
CA TYR A 72 18.54 10.92 22.99
C TYR A 72 17.02 10.97 22.93
N ALA A 73 16.37 10.56 24.01
CA ALA A 73 14.94 10.78 24.18
C ALA A 73 14.69 12.27 24.47
N TYR A 74 13.55 12.78 24.00
CA TYR A 74 13.12 14.15 24.30
C TYR A 74 12.60 14.30 25.74
N ASP A 75 12.34 13.19 26.41
CA ASP A 75 11.86 13.08 27.79
C ASP A 75 12.75 12.10 28.59
N ASP A 76 12.34 11.78 29.82
CA ASP A 76 13.06 10.84 30.69
C ASP A 76 12.92 9.36 30.27
N SER A 77 12.40 9.08 29.07
CA SER A 77 12.25 7.71 28.58
C SER A 77 13.59 7.09 28.18
N ASN A 78 13.68 5.77 28.31
CA ASN A 78 14.80 5.01 27.81
C ASN A 78 14.73 4.87 26.28
N VAL A 79 15.80 5.30 25.60
CA VAL A 79 15.94 5.25 24.14
C VAL A 79 15.87 3.82 23.61
N ASP A 80 16.49 2.87 24.31
CA ASP A 80 16.50 1.47 23.89
C ASP A 80 15.07 0.91 23.89
N ASP A 81 14.30 1.17 24.94
CA ASP A 81 12.90 0.75 25.04
C ASP A 81 12.03 1.38 23.94
N ILE A 82 12.26 2.66 23.60
CA ILE A 82 11.53 3.34 22.51
C ILE A 82 11.87 2.71 21.16
N THR A 83 13.16 2.48 20.88
CA THR A 83 13.60 1.94 19.58
C THR A 83 13.18 0.49 19.39
N ASP A 84 13.24 -0.34 20.43
CA ASP A 84 12.75 -1.72 20.40
C ASP A 84 11.23 -1.79 20.25
N ARG A 85 10.49 -0.88 20.88
CA ARG A 85 9.06 -0.75 20.63
C ARG A 85 8.78 -0.35 19.20
N ALA A 86 9.43 0.68 18.67
CA ALA A 86 9.23 1.13 17.29
C ALA A 86 9.49 0.01 16.27
N LYS A 87 10.54 -0.79 16.49
CA LYS A 87 10.83 -1.98 15.67
C LYS A 87 9.74 -3.04 15.74
N THR A 88 9.22 -3.31 16.94
CA THR A 88 8.10 -4.24 17.14
C THR A 88 6.86 -3.79 16.36
N GLU A 89 6.51 -2.51 16.46
CA GLU A 89 5.36 -1.92 15.76
C GLU A 89 5.53 -1.97 14.23
N LEU A 90 6.76 -1.83 13.71
CA LEU A 90 7.05 -2.02 12.29
C LEU A 90 6.80 -3.47 11.82
N VAL A 91 7.21 -4.46 12.63
CA VAL A 91 6.97 -5.88 12.34
C VAL A 91 5.47 -6.19 12.35
N GLU A 92 4.74 -5.66 13.32
CA GLU A 92 3.28 -5.79 13.38
C GLU A 92 2.59 -5.15 12.17
N ALA A 93 3.00 -3.94 11.79
CA ALA A 93 2.51 -3.24 10.61
C ALA A 93 2.74 -4.07 9.32
N VAL A 94 3.89 -4.74 9.18
CA VAL A 94 4.13 -5.67 8.06
C VAL A 94 3.11 -6.81 8.03
N GLY A 95 2.76 -7.36 9.20
CA GLY A 95 1.70 -8.37 9.32
C GLY A 95 0.36 -7.87 8.78
N HIS A 96 -0.10 -6.72 9.25
CA HIS A 96 -1.36 -6.12 8.80
C HIS A 96 -1.36 -5.76 7.31
N ILE A 97 -0.25 -5.28 6.76
CA ILE A 97 -0.16 -4.98 5.33
C ILE A 97 -0.27 -6.26 4.48
N ARG A 98 0.31 -7.37 4.93
CA ARG A 98 0.18 -8.66 4.24
C ARG A 98 -1.26 -9.14 4.22
N GLU A 99 -1.97 -9.03 5.35
CA GLU A 99 -3.39 -9.37 5.44
C GLU A 99 -4.24 -8.48 4.52
N ALA A 100 -4.01 -7.16 4.54
CA ALA A 100 -4.69 -6.21 3.66
C ALA A 100 -4.40 -6.48 2.18
N SER A 101 -3.16 -6.83 1.83
CA SER A 101 -2.77 -7.19 0.46
C SER A 101 -3.51 -8.44 -0.02
N GLN A 102 -3.63 -9.47 0.83
CA GLN A 102 -4.40 -10.68 0.50
C GLN A 102 -5.87 -10.38 0.28
N ALA A 103 -6.50 -9.61 1.17
CA ALA A 103 -7.89 -9.21 1.03
C ALA A 103 -8.13 -8.41 -0.25
N LEU A 104 -7.23 -7.46 -0.58
CA LEU A 104 -7.34 -6.67 -1.80
C LEU A 104 -7.12 -7.52 -3.06
N GLN A 105 -6.22 -8.51 -3.04
CA GLN A 105 -6.05 -9.44 -4.15
C GLN A 105 -7.32 -10.25 -4.41
N GLN A 106 -8.05 -10.64 -3.36
CA GLN A 106 -9.35 -11.31 -3.53
C GLN A 106 -10.36 -10.38 -4.21
N VAL A 107 -10.42 -9.09 -3.84
CA VAL A 107 -11.26 -8.09 -4.52
C VAL A 107 -10.89 -7.96 -5.99
N VAL A 108 -9.60 -7.87 -6.33
CA VAL A 108 -9.13 -7.82 -7.71
C VAL A 108 -9.58 -9.05 -8.51
N ASN A 109 -9.46 -10.24 -7.93
CA ASN A 109 -9.89 -11.48 -8.57
C ASN A 109 -11.41 -11.51 -8.81
N LEU A 110 -12.21 -11.04 -7.85
CA LEU A 110 -13.66 -10.96 -8.01
C LEU A 110 -14.07 -9.96 -9.09
N LEU A 111 -13.43 -8.79 -9.13
CA LEU A 111 -13.72 -7.75 -10.12
C LEU A 111 -13.33 -8.15 -11.54
N ALA A 112 -12.36 -9.05 -11.72
CA ALA A 112 -11.99 -9.58 -13.03
C ALA A 112 -13.17 -10.27 -13.75
N TYR A 113 -14.13 -10.82 -13.00
CA TYR A 113 -15.34 -11.43 -13.55
C TYR A 113 -16.44 -10.41 -13.90
N VAL A 114 -16.38 -9.19 -13.35
CA VAL A 114 -17.41 -8.15 -13.55
C VAL A 114 -17.17 -7.35 -14.84
N GLY A 115 -15.94 -7.30 -15.34
CA GLY A 115 -15.59 -6.63 -16.61
C GLY A 115 -15.74 -7.49 -17.87
N ALA A 116 -15.86 -8.81 -17.73
CA ALA A 116 -16.14 -9.70 -18.84
C ALA A 116 -17.65 -9.68 -19.11
N ILE A 117 -18.11 -8.72 -19.92
CA ILE A 117 -19.40 -8.88 -20.63
C ILE A 117 -19.18 -10.07 -21.57
N ILE A 118 -19.59 -11.27 -21.14
CA ILE A 118 -19.77 -12.40 -22.04
C ILE A 118 -20.94 -11.95 -22.94
N PRO A 119 -20.74 -11.71 -24.25
CA PRO A 119 -21.89 -11.57 -25.13
C PRO A 119 -22.70 -12.86 -24.98
N ASP A 120 -23.99 -12.73 -24.65
CA ASP A 120 -24.92 -13.85 -24.78
C ASP A 120 -24.80 -14.31 -26.24
N ASP A 121 -24.19 -15.47 -26.47
CA ASP A 121 -24.36 -16.21 -27.70
C ASP A 121 -25.84 -16.63 -27.72
N GLU A 122 -26.69 -15.76 -28.29
CA GLU A 122 -28.02 -16.16 -28.72
C GLU A 122 -27.84 -17.33 -29.71
N PRO A 123 -28.56 -18.45 -29.51
CA PRO A 123 -28.42 -19.61 -30.38
C PRO A 123 -28.87 -19.23 -31.79
N ALA A 124 -28.05 -19.54 -32.79
CA ALA A 124 -28.49 -19.55 -34.18
C ALA A 124 -29.54 -20.66 -34.35
N GLU A 125 -30.81 -20.34 -34.11
CA GLU A 125 -31.92 -21.04 -34.74
C GLU A 125 -31.81 -20.81 -36.25
N THR A 126 -31.28 -21.81 -36.96
CA THR A 126 -31.50 -21.95 -38.40
C THR A 126 -32.52 -23.06 -38.64
N VAL A 127 -33.65 -22.60 -39.18
CA VAL A 127 -34.79 -23.30 -39.78
C VAL A 127 -34.37 -24.38 -40.77
#